data_AF-M1EBR7-F1
#
_entry.id   AF-M1EBR7-F1
#
_cell.length_a   1.000
_cell.length_b   1.000
_cell.length_c   1.000
_cell.angle_alpha   90.00
_cell.angle_beta   90.00
_cell.angle_gamma   90.00
#
_symmetry.space_group_name_H-M   'P 1'
#
loop_
_entity.id
_entity.type
_entity.pdbx_description
1 polymer ?
#
loop_
_entity_poly.entity_id
_entity_poly.type
_entity_poly.pdbx_seq_one_letter_code
_entity_poly.pdbx_strand_id
1 'polypeptide(L)'
;QSVVYCHGGRVGFFQGDIRLLSDDMKALHPTIFPVVPRLLNRMYDKIFSQADTPLKRWLLEFAAKRKQAEVRSGIIRNDSIWDELFFNKIQASLGGCVRMIVTGAAPASPTVLGFLRAALGCQVYEGYG
;
A
#
# COMPACT_ATOMS: atom_id res chain seq x y z
N GLN A 1 13.54 -6.56 12.77
CA GLN A 1 14.75 -6.09 12.04
C GLN A 1 15.84 -7.15 11.99
N SER A 2 16.18 -7.82 13.10
CA SER A 2 17.25 -8.85 13.15
C SER A 2 17.10 -9.95 12.09
N VAL A 3 15.88 -10.45 11.87
CA VAL A 3 15.61 -11.47 10.82
C VAL A 3 15.98 -10.97 9.42
N VAL A 4 15.69 -9.71 9.09
CA VAL A 4 15.96 -9.14 7.76
C VAL A 4 17.47 -9.01 7.53
N TYR A 5 18.22 -8.57 8.55
CA TYR A 5 19.68 -8.46 8.47
C TYR A 5 20.37 -9.83 8.38
N CYS A 6 19.88 -10.83 9.12
CA CYS A 6 20.41 -12.20 9.06
C CYS A 6 20.24 -12.87 7.69
N HIS A 7 19.30 -12.40 6.86
CA HIS A 7 19.04 -12.94 5.51
C HIS A 7 19.61 -12.04 4.39
N GLY A 8 20.52 -11.11 4.71
CA GLY A 8 21.17 -10.26 3.70
C GLY A 8 20.25 -9.16 3.13
N GLY A 9 19.21 -8.77 3.86
CA GLY A 9 18.32 -7.69 3.47
C GLY A 9 19.03 -6.34 3.37
N ARG A 10 18.54 -5.48 2.47
CA ARG A 10 19.01 -4.10 2.31
C ARG A 10 18.04 -3.14 2.98
N VAL A 11 18.56 -2.12 3.64
CA VAL A 11 17.75 -1.08 4.29
C VAL A 11 18.02 0.23 3.60
N GLY A 12 16.95 0.86 3.12
CA GLY A 12 17.00 2.22 2.59
C GLY A 12 16.80 3.24 3.69
N PHE A 13 17.62 4.28 3.67
CA PHE A 13 17.47 5.42 4.56
C PHE A 13 16.72 6.54 3.86
N PHE A 14 15.71 7.04 4.54
CA PHE A 14 14.90 8.16 4.08
C PHE A 14 15.72 9.45 4.08
N GLN A 15 15.61 10.25 3.01
CA GLN A 15 16.41 11.47 2.83
C GLN A 15 16.02 12.64 3.74
N GLY A 16 14.93 12.53 4.51
CA GLY A 16 14.52 13.53 5.52
C GLY A 16 13.35 14.42 5.10
N ASP A 17 12.94 14.42 3.81
CA ASP A 17 11.77 15.17 3.33
C ASP A 17 10.66 14.23 2.83
N ILE A 18 9.47 14.35 3.44
CA ILE A 18 8.31 13.48 3.16
C ILE A 18 7.83 13.64 1.72
N ARG A 19 8.11 14.79 1.09
CA ARG A 19 7.77 15.05 -0.31
C ARG A 19 8.57 14.15 -1.26
N LEU A 20 9.80 13.81 -0.89
CA LEU A 20 10.70 12.94 -1.66
C LEU A 20 10.51 11.45 -1.34
N LEU A 21 9.64 11.12 -0.38
CA LEU A 21 9.42 9.73 0.03
C LEU A 21 9.02 8.83 -1.15
N SER A 22 8.18 9.32 -2.08
CA SER A 22 7.83 8.51 -3.26
C SER A 22 9.01 8.25 -4.18
N ASP A 23 9.97 9.17 -4.25
CA ASP A 23 11.16 9.03 -5.09
C ASP A 23 12.16 8.09 -4.42
N ASP A 24 12.33 8.17 -3.10
CA ASP A 24 13.09 7.21 -2.29
C ASP A 24 12.52 5.79 -2.45
N MET A 25 11.19 5.63 -2.37
CA MET A 25 10.53 4.33 -2.54
C MET A 25 10.73 3.77 -3.95
N LYS A 26 10.67 4.62 -4.98
CA LYS A 26 10.97 4.23 -6.36
C LYS A 26 12.44 3.87 -6.55
N ALA A 27 13.38 4.54 -5.89
CA ALA A 27 14.78 4.17 -5.99
C ALA A 27 15.06 2.82 -5.31
N LEU A 28 14.47 2.62 -4.12
CA LEU A 28 14.72 1.47 -3.26
C LEU A 28 13.98 0.19 -3.68
N HIS A 29 12.86 0.30 -4.40
CA HIS A 29 11.97 -0.82 -4.76
C HIS A 29 11.72 -1.78 -3.58
N PRO A 30 11.24 -1.29 -2.43
CA PRO A 30 11.20 -2.08 -1.20
C PRO A 30 10.21 -3.25 -1.29
N THR A 31 10.60 -4.39 -0.75
CA THR A 31 9.71 -5.57 -0.64
C THR A 31 8.86 -5.55 0.63
N ILE A 32 9.43 -5.02 1.71
CA ILE A 32 8.79 -4.87 3.02
C ILE A 32 8.74 -3.38 3.33
N PHE A 33 7.56 -2.86 3.61
CA PHE A 33 7.35 -1.44 3.93
C PHE A 33 6.74 -1.28 5.33
N PRO A 34 7.57 -1.01 6.35
CA PRO A 34 7.09 -0.64 7.68
C PRO A 34 6.58 0.80 7.66
N VAL A 35 5.40 1.05 8.19
CA VAL A 35 4.72 2.34 8.06
C VAL A 35 3.82 2.62 9.26
N VAL A 36 3.62 3.90 9.59
CA VAL A 36 2.70 4.30 10.67
C VAL A 36 1.27 4.50 10.13
N PRO A 37 0.22 4.27 10.95
CA PRO A 37 -1.19 4.42 10.54
C PRO A 37 -1.51 5.78 9.91
N ARG A 38 -0.87 6.86 10.41
CA ARG A 38 -1.04 8.22 9.86
C ARG A 38 -0.65 8.31 8.39
N LEU A 39 0.41 7.60 7.97
CA LEU A 39 0.85 7.62 6.58
C LEU A 39 -0.08 6.78 5.71
N LEU A 40 -0.59 5.65 6.21
CA LEU A 40 -1.60 4.84 5.52
C LEU A 40 -2.88 5.63 5.26
N ASN A 41 -3.36 6.39 6.25
CA ASN A 41 -4.52 7.27 6.07
C ASN A 41 -4.24 8.35 5.01
N ARG A 42 -3.07 8.98 5.05
CA ARG A 42 -2.68 9.98 4.04
C ARG A 42 -2.60 9.38 2.64
N MET A 43 -2.11 8.15 2.51
CA MET A 43 -2.10 7.42 1.24
C MET A 43 -3.53 7.15 0.76
N TYR A 44 -4.40 6.67 1.64
CA TYR A 44 -5.82 6.48 1.35
C TYR A 44 -6.47 7.77 0.84
N ASP A 45 -6.28 8.89 1.55
CA ASP A 45 -6.83 10.19 1.16
C ASP A 45 -6.28 10.66 -0.19
N LYS A 46 -4.97 10.46 -0.44
CA LYS A 46 -4.34 10.80 -1.72
C LYS A 46 -4.88 9.96 -2.89
N ILE A 47 -5.21 8.70 -2.65
CA ILE A 47 -5.81 7.82 -3.65
C ILE A 47 -7.23 8.29 -3.96
N PHE A 48 -8.01 8.59 -2.93
CA PHE A 48 -9.37 9.12 -3.10
C PHE A 48 -9.37 10.51 -3.74
N SER A 49 -8.39 11.37 -3.44
CA SER A 49 -8.27 12.69 -4.06
C SER A 49 -7.87 12.61 -5.53
N GLN A 50 -7.18 11.55 -5.97
CA GLN A 50 -6.89 11.34 -7.41
C GLN A 50 -8.13 10.94 -8.21
N ALA A 51 -9.21 10.53 -7.54
CA ALA A 51 -10.50 10.25 -8.16
C ALA A 51 -11.36 11.53 -8.21
N ASP A 52 -10.94 12.51 -9.01
CA ASP A 52 -11.60 13.83 -9.12
C ASP A 52 -13.04 13.78 -9.62
N THR A 53 -13.41 12.77 -10.41
CA THR A 53 -14.77 12.63 -10.94
C THR A 53 -15.60 11.64 -10.13
N PRO A 54 -16.91 11.90 -9.92
CA PRO A 54 -17.79 11.00 -9.19
C PRO A 54 -17.84 9.61 -9.84
N LEU A 55 -17.69 9.55 -11.17
CA LEU A 55 -17.59 8.29 -11.92
C LEU A 55 -16.33 7.50 -11.57
N LYS A 56 -15.15 8.16 -11.51
CA LYS A 56 -13.89 7.51 -11.13
C LYS A 56 -13.92 7.07 -9.66
N ARG A 57 -14.54 7.86 -8.79
CA ARG A 57 -14.67 7.52 -7.36
C ARG A 57 -15.56 6.30 -7.16
N TRP A 58 -16.71 6.26 -7.83
CA TRP A 58 -17.59 5.10 -7.84
C TRP A 58 -16.88 3.86 -8.40
N LEU A 59 -16.11 4.03 -9.48
CA LEU A 59 -15.35 2.95 -10.10
C LEU A 59 -14.24 2.42 -9.17
N LEU A 60 -13.55 3.30 -8.45
CA LEU A 60 -12.53 2.95 -7.47
C LEU A 60 -13.13 2.21 -6.26
N GLU A 61 -14.27 2.67 -5.74
CA GLU A 61 -15.00 1.98 -4.68
C GLU A 61 -15.50 0.60 -5.14
N PHE A 62 -16.00 0.50 -6.37
CA PHE A 62 -16.44 -0.77 -6.95
C PHE A 62 -15.27 -1.75 -7.13
N ALA A 63 -14.15 -1.28 -7.68
CA ALA A 63 -12.92 -2.06 -7.85
C ALA A 63 -12.37 -2.53 -6.49
N ALA A 64 -12.31 -1.64 -5.50
CA ALA A 64 -11.86 -1.97 -4.16
C ALA A 64 -12.77 -3.00 -3.49
N LYS A 65 -14.09 -2.89 -3.65
CA LYS A 65 -15.06 -3.86 -3.11
C LYS A 65 -14.89 -5.24 -3.76
N ARG A 66 -14.67 -5.30 -5.08
CA ARG A 66 -14.38 -6.56 -5.81
C ARG A 66 -13.10 -7.20 -5.31
N LYS A 67 -12.01 -6.44 -5.25
CA LYS A 67 -10.71 -6.94 -4.75
C LYS A 67 -10.75 -7.31 -3.28
N GLN A 68 -11.49 -6.60 -2.44
CA GLN A 68 -11.70 -7.00 -1.04
C GLN A 68 -12.40 -8.36 -0.93
N ALA A 69 -13.34 -8.67 -1.81
CA ALA A 69 -13.97 -9.99 -1.85
C ALA A 69 -12.96 -11.09 -2.22
N GLU A 70 -12.07 -10.82 -3.18
CA GLU A 70 -10.97 -11.73 -3.55
C GLU A 70 -9.97 -11.92 -2.41
N VAL A 71 -9.59 -10.83 -1.73
CA VAL A 71 -8.70 -10.89 -0.57
C VAL A 71 -9.34 -11.72 0.56
N ARG A 72 -10.66 -11.62 0.76
CA ARG A 72 -11.41 -12.45 1.72
C ARG A 72 -11.45 -13.92 1.32
N SER A 73 -11.43 -14.24 0.03
CA SER A 73 -11.30 -15.62 -0.46
C SER A 73 -9.85 -16.12 -0.49
N GLY A 74 -8.90 -15.32 0.00
CA GLY A 74 -7.47 -15.67 0.06
C GLY A 74 -6.68 -15.37 -1.21
N ILE A 75 -7.31 -14.76 -2.21
CA ILE A 75 -6.69 -14.42 -3.48
C ILE A 75 -6.14 -13.00 -3.39
N ILE A 76 -4.82 -12.88 -3.25
CA ILE A 76 -4.13 -11.59 -3.29
C ILE A 76 -3.41 -11.50 -4.62
N ARG A 77 -3.93 -10.62 -5.47
CA ARG A 77 -3.47 -10.41 -6.83
C ARG A 77 -3.21 -8.94 -7.10
N ASN A 78 -2.14 -8.68 -7.83
CA ASN A 78 -1.71 -7.37 -8.31
C ASN A 78 -1.80 -7.25 -9.84
N ASP A 79 -2.34 -8.27 -10.52
CA ASP A 79 -2.49 -8.41 -11.97
C ASP A 79 -3.95 -8.26 -12.45
N SER A 80 -4.82 -7.61 -11.67
CA SER A 80 -6.21 -7.41 -12.07
C SER A 80 -6.33 -6.29 -13.12
N ILE A 81 -7.38 -6.30 -13.94
CA ILE A 81 -7.71 -5.21 -14.88
C ILE A 81 -7.80 -3.86 -14.15
N TRP A 82 -8.28 -3.88 -12.90
CA TRP A 82 -8.35 -2.69 -12.04
C TRP A 82 -6.98 -2.21 -11.57
N ASP A 83 -6.02 -3.13 -11.43
CA ASP A 83 -4.65 -2.78 -11.09
C ASP A 83 -4.02 -2.00 -12.22
N GLU A 84 -4.10 -2.51 -13.45
CA GLU A 84 -3.54 -1.84 -14.61
C GLU A 84 -4.14 -0.43 -14.83
N LEU A 85 -5.43 -0.26 -14.56
CA LEU A 85 -6.16 0.98 -14.81
C LEU A 85 -5.96 2.06 -13.72
N PHE A 86 -5.97 1.67 -12.43
CA PHE A 86 -5.92 2.61 -11.30
C PHE A 86 -4.77 2.35 -10.33
N PHE A 87 -4.57 1.10 -9.93
CA PHE A 87 -3.65 0.81 -8.82
C PHE A 87 -2.18 0.75 -9.23
N ASN A 88 -1.85 0.58 -10.51
CA ASN A 88 -0.48 0.51 -11.01
C ASN A 88 0.26 1.82 -10.73
N LYS A 89 -0.40 2.98 -10.85
CA LYS A 89 0.18 4.28 -10.47
C LYS A 89 0.53 4.35 -8.97
N ILE A 90 -0.32 3.77 -8.13
CA ILE A 90 -0.14 3.77 -6.68
C ILE A 90 0.96 2.79 -6.28
N GLN A 91 0.95 1.57 -6.84
CA GLN A 91 1.97 0.56 -6.65
C GLN A 91 3.34 1.07 -7.14
N ALA A 92 3.41 1.69 -8.31
CA ALA A 92 4.63 2.30 -8.85
C ALA A 92 5.14 3.46 -7.97
N SER A 93 4.25 4.21 -7.31
CA SER A 93 4.66 5.27 -6.37
C SER A 93 5.34 4.73 -5.10
N LEU A 94 5.13 3.45 -4.79
CA LEU A 94 5.79 2.71 -3.71
C LEU A 94 6.95 1.83 -4.20
N GLY A 95 7.35 1.96 -5.46
CA GLY A 95 8.43 1.17 -6.06
C GLY A 95 7.99 -0.18 -6.64
N GLY A 96 6.69 -0.49 -6.74
CA GLY A 96 6.13 -1.61 -7.51
C GLY A 96 6.42 -3.02 -6.98
N CYS A 97 7.36 -3.18 -6.03
CA CYS A 97 7.82 -4.46 -5.51
C CYS A 97 7.33 -4.76 -4.09
N VAL A 98 6.43 -3.94 -3.53
CA VAL A 98 5.93 -4.09 -2.17
C VAL A 98 5.07 -5.34 -2.05
N ARG A 99 5.48 -6.29 -1.22
CA ARG A 99 4.74 -7.54 -0.96
C ARG A 99 4.14 -7.59 0.44
N MET A 100 4.72 -6.84 1.37
CA MET A 100 4.30 -6.80 2.77
C MET A 100 4.37 -5.39 3.32
N ILE A 101 3.30 -4.97 3.97
CA ILE A 101 3.20 -3.74 4.74
C ILE A 101 2.96 -4.10 6.18
N VAL A 102 3.73 -3.49 7.08
CA VAL A 102 3.57 -3.67 8.52
C VAL A 102 3.28 -2.30 9.13
N THR A 103 2.16 -2.20 9.86
CA THR A 103 1.76 -0.99 10.56
C THR A 103 1.65 -1.22 12.05
N GLY A 104 1.95 -0.21 12.86
CA GLY A 104 1.89 -0.30 14.33
C GLY A 104 1.97 1.07 14.99
N ALA A 105 2.04 1.07 16.33
CA ALA A 105 2.08 2.24 17.22
C ALA A 105 0.77 3.03 17.42
N ALA A 106 -0.26 2.82 16.60
CA ALA A 106 -1.59 3.40 16.81
C ALA A 106 -2.68 2.53 16.13
N PRO A 107 -3.95 2.62 16.56
CA PRO A 107 -5.04 1.89 15.93
C PRO A 107 -5.27 2.38 14.50
N ALA A 108 -5.35 1.45 13.55
CA ALA A 108 -5.71 1.74 12.17
C ALA A 108 -7.14 1.29 11.87
N SER A 109 -7.83 2.02 10.97
CA SER A 109 -9.19 1.64 10.57
C SER A 109 -9.15 0.37 9.71
N PRO A 110 -9.94 -0.68 10.05
CA PRO A 110 -9.97 -1.91 9.27
C PRO A 110 -10.44 -1.67 7.83
N THR A 111 -11.26 -0.65 7.60
CA THR A 111 -11.69 -0.23 6.26
C THR A 111 -10.51 0.28 5.44
N VAL A 112 -9.65 1.11 6.03
CA VAL A 112 -8.45 1.66 5.37
C VAL A 112 -7.45 0.54 5.09
N LEU A 113 -7.20 -0.34 6.06
CA LEU A 113 -6.30 -1.48 5.88
C LEU A 113 -6.80 -2.44 4.79
N GLY A 114 -8.10 -2.76 4.80
CA GLY A 114 -8.71 -3.62 3.80
C GLY A 114 -8.67 -3.00 2.40
N PHE A 115 -8.89 -1.69 2.30
CA PHE A 115 -8.74 -0.96 1.04
C PHE A 115 -7.30 -1.00 0.53
N LEU A 116 -6.32 -0.68 1.38
CA LEU A 116 -4.91 -0.66 0.98
C LEU A 116 -4.39 -2.05 0.62
N ARG A 117 -4.82 -3.08 1.33
CA ARG A 117 -4.53 -4.49 1.00
C ARG A 117 -5.04 -4.85 -0.38
N ALA A 118 -6.27 -4.45 -0.70
CA ALA A 118 -6.87 -4.66 -2.02
C ALA A 118 -6.16 -3.85 -3.13
N ALA A 119 -5.92 -2.56 -2.87
CA ALA A 119 -5.34 -1.61 -3.82
C ALA A 119 -3.87 -1.95 -4.15
N LEU A 120 -3.07 -2.27 -3.16
CA LEU A 120 -1.65 -2.55 -3.35
C LEU A 120 -1.38 -4.02 -3.73
N GLY A 121 -2.38 -4.89 -3.63
CA GLY A 121 -2.21 -6.32 -3.91
C GLY A 121 -1.16 -6.97 -3.01
N CYS A 122 -1.01 -6.48 -1.78
CA CYS A 122 0.03 -6.90 -0.85
C CYS A 122 -0.56 -7.22 0.53
N GLN A 123 0.16 -8.00 1.34
CA GLN A 123 -0.29 -8.32 2.69
C GLN A 123 -0.08 -7.13 3.63
N VAL A 124 -1.12 -6.74 4.37
CA VAL A 124 -1.04 -5.68 5.38
C VAL A 124 -1.24 -6.30 6.75
N TYR A 125 -0.26 -6.12 7.65
CA TYR A 125 -0.26 -6.62 9.02
C TYR A 125 -0.24 -5.46 10.01
N GLU A 126 -1.09 -5.55 11.02
CA GLU A 126 -1.09 -4.63 12.17
C GLU A 126 -0.33 -5.31 13.32
N GLY A 127 0.83 -4.74 13.67
CA GLY A 127 1.63 -5.14 14.82
C GLY A 127 1.23 -4.31 16.04
N TYR A 128 0.81 -5.00 17.10
CA TYR A 128 0.58 -4.44 18.42
C TYR A 128 1.81 -4.72 19.30
N GLY A 129 2.33 -3.69 19.97
CA GLY A 129 3.50 -3.77 20.83
C GLY A 129 3.80 -2.46 21.51
#